data_AF-A0A0R3WYP8-F1
#
_entry.id   AF-A0A0R3WYP8-F1
#
_cell.length_a   1.000
_cell.length_b   1.000
_cell.length_c   1.000
_cell.angle_alpha   90.00
_cell.angle_beta   90.00
_cell.angle_gamma   90.00
#
_symmetry.space_group_name_H-M   'P 1'
#
loop_
_entity.id
_entity.type
_entity.pdbx_description
1 polymer ?
#
loop_
_entity_poly.entity_id
_entity_poly.type
_entity_poly.pdbx_seq_one_letter_code
_entity_poly.pdbx_strand_id
1 'polypeptide(L)'
;GNQDLQCDPPFLYKHILSLTGDFAEFERKTILSRPSGNLDSPEGGLDALLQVARCPEYIGWRKNARKIVLFATDGGFHLAGDGRLAGLIKPPPKTCQLTFESDRFNKSLKYLGWHNSVETDYPSVGEVLLVELEEFELGFLILLNRYDRFLDLLYQYFYRL
;
A
#
# COMPACT_ATOMS: atom_id res chain seq x y z
N GLY A 1 -11.09 -8.60 25.30
CA GLY A 1 -10.99 -8.12 23.91
C GLY A 1 -12.28 -7.42 23.59
N ASN A 2 -12.24 -6.14 23.27
CA ASN A 2 -13.45 -5.33 23.08
C ASN A 2 -14.04 -5.57 21.68
N GLN A 3 -15.35 -5.32 21.55
CA GLN A 3 -16.24 -5.81 20.49
C GLN A 3 -15.86 -5.41 19.05
N ASP A 4 -16.04 -6.38 18.13
CA ASP A 4 -16.27 -6.27 16.68
C ASP A 4 -15.32 -5.42 15.81
N LEU A 5 -14.02 -5.70 15.86
CA LEU A 5 -13.11 -5.25 14.80
C LEU A 5 -13.29 -6.16 13.57
N GLN A 6 -14.02 -5.69 12.56
CA GLN A 6 -14.17 -6.42 11.31
C GLN A 6 -12.90 -6.28 10.48
N CYS A 7 -12.03 -7.29 10.55
CA CYS A 7 -10.82 -7.34 9.73
C CYS A 7 -11.12 -7.90 8.34
N ASP A 8 -10.44 -7.34 7.35
CA ASP A 8 -10.34 -7.98 6.04
C ASP A 8 -9.47 -9.25 6.12
N PRO A 9 -9.68 -10.23 5.21
CA PRO A 9 -8.72 -11.31 5.02
C PRO A 9 -7.33 -10.76 4.65
N PRO A 10 -6.23 -11.47 4.97
CA PRO A 10 -4.88 -11.10 4.56
C PRO A 10 -4.79 -10.69 3.10
N PHE A 11 -4.20 -9.51 2.87
CA PHE A 11 -3.90 -8.96 1.56
C PHE A 11 -2.55 -8.26 1.63
N LEU A 12 -1.80 -8.28 0.54
CA LEU A 12 -0.51 -7.60 0.49
C LEU A 12 -0.69 -6.11 0.14
N TYR A 13 -1.52 -5.82 -0.86
CA TYR A 13 -1.80 -4.46 -1.29
C TYR A 13 -3.22 -4.31 -1.85
N LYS A 14 -3.92 -3.25 -1.41
CA LYS A 14 -5.23 -2.82 -1.90
C LYS A 14 -5.17 -1.34 -2.25
N HIS A 15 -5.62 -1.01 -3.46
CA HIS A 15 -5.83 0.38 -3.87
C HIS A 15 -7.27 0.80 -3.55
N ILE A 16 -7.42 1.73 -2.62
CA ILE A 16 -8.74 2.14 -2.10
C ILE A 16 -9.29 3.39 -2.80
N LEU A 17 -8.42 4.34 -3.12
CA LEU A 17 -8.78 5.65 -3.67
C LEU A 17 -7.65 6.17 -4.55
N SER A 18 -7.98 6.50 -5.80
CA SER A 18 -7.08 7.21 -6.72
C SER A 18 -6.88 8.65 -6.28
N LEU A 19 -5.75 9.26 -6.67
CA LEU A 19 -5.46 10.66 -6.37
C LEU A 19 -6.62 11.55 -6.80
N THR A 20 -7.18 12.27 -5.82
CA THR A 20 -8.36 13.11 -5.98
C THR A 20 -8.14 14.45 -5.29
N GLY A 21 -8.81 15.49 -5.78
CA GLY A 21 -8.92 16.78 -5.10
C GLY A 21 -10.05 16.81 -4.07
N ASP A 22 -10.86 15.76 -3.99
CA ASP A 22 -11.99 15.65 -3.05
C ASP A 22 -11.50 15.10 -1.69
N PHE A 23 -11.30 16.02 -0.75
CA PHE A 23 -10.90 15.67 0.61
C PHE A 23 -11.98 14.88 1.37
N ALA A 24 -13.27 15.17 1.14
CA ALA A 24 -14.35 14.46 1.82
C ALA A 24 -14.42 13.00 1.36
N GLU A 25 -14.12 12.74 0.09
CA GLU A 25 -13.96 11.37 -0.40
C GLU A 25 -12.77 10.66 0.27
N PHE A 26 -11.61 11.33 0.39
CA PHE A 26 -10.45 10.80 1.08
C PHE A 26 -10.74 10.43 2.54
N GLU A 27 -11.36 11.34 3.29
CA GLU A 27 -11.72 11.13 4.69
C GLU A 27 -12.68 9.93 4.82
N ARG A 28 -13.74 9.92 4.02
CA ARG A 28 -14.74 8.84 4.03
C ARG A 28 -14.12 7.48 3.70
N LYS A 29 -13.25 7.42 2.69
CA LYS A 29 -12.58 6.17 2.28
C LYS A 29 -11.59 5.68 3.33
N THR A 30 -10.86 6.60 3.97
CA THR A 30 -9.93 6.30 5.06
C THR A 30 -10.66 5.70 6.26
N ILE A 31 -11.76 6.32 6.71
CA ILE A 31 -12.55 5.84 7.85
C ILE A 31 -13.18 4.46 7.59
N LEU A 32 -13.61 4.20 6.36
CA LEU A 32 -14.23 2.93 5.98
C LEU A 32 -13.22 1.81 5.67
N SER A 33 -11.92 2.12 5.62
CA SER A 33 -10.88 1.12 5.36
C SER A 33 -10.75 0.17 6.54
N ARG A 34 -10.79 -1.13 6.28
CA ARG A 34 -10.69 -2.17 7.31
C ARG A 34 -9.26 -2.69 7.39
N PRO A 35 -8.69 -2.83 8.60
CA PRO A 35 -7.37 -3.43 8.74
C PRO A 35 -7.44 -4.93 8.42
N SER A 36 -6.25 -5.50 8.20
CA SER A 36 -6.03 -6.94 8.16
C SER A 36 -5.03 -7.32 9.26
N GLY A 37 -4.74 -8.60 9.42
CA GLY A 37 -3.65 -9.08 10.27
C GLY A 37 -2.86 -10.20 9.60
N ASN A 38 -1.60 -10.34 10.00
CA ASN A 38 -0.68 -11.44 9.68
C ASN A 38 -0.17 -12.08 10.99
N LEU A 39 0.82 -12.97 10.91
CA LEU A 39 1.38 -13.67 12.08
C LEU A 39 2.71 -13.10 12.55
N ASP A 40 3.51 -12.57 11.64
CA ASP A 40 4.88 -12.12 11.85
C ASP A 40 5.02 -10.60 11.83
N SER A 41 6.14 -10.09 12.35
CA SER A 41 6.33 -8.64 12.54
C SER A 41 6.75 -7.84 11.30
N PRO A 42 7.55 -8.37 10.35
CA PRO A 42 7.86 -7.65 9.13
C PRO A 42 6.65 -7.61 8.19
N GLU A 43 6.46 -6.46 7.53
CA GLU A 43 5.31 -6.23 6.66
C GLU A 43 5.70 -6.22 5.17
N GLY A 44 4.73 -6.47 4.29
CA GLY A 44 4.88 -6.43 2.84
C GLY A 44 4.92 -5.02 2.24
N GLY A 45 5.40 -4.01 2.98
CA GLY A 45 5.31 -2.61 2.58
C GLY A 45 6.05 -2.25 1.28
N LEU A 46 7.15 -2.96 0.98
CA LEU A 46 7.91 -2.72 -0.25
C LEU A 46 7.18 -3.19 -1.51
N ASP A 47 6.37 -4.26 -1.42
CA ASP A 47 5.49 -4.68 -2.51
C ASP A 47 4.42 -3.65 -2.84
N ALA A 48 3.85 -3.02 -1.81
CA ALA A 48 2.90 -1.94 -1.99
C ALA A 48 3.53 -0.75 -2.73
N LEU A 49 4.74 -0.31 -2.34
CA LEU A 49 5.48 0.74 -3.04
C LEU A 49 5.74 0.38 -4.50
N LEU A 50 6.13 -0.87 -4.75
CA LEU A 50 6.38 -1.37 -6.09
C LEU A 50 5.14 -1.28 -6.99
N GLN A 51 3.96 -1.65 -6.47
CA GLN A 51 2.70 -1.54 -7.22
C GLN A 51 2.26 -0.08 -7.40
N VAL A 52 2.40 0.77 -6.38
CA VAL A 52 2.10 2.22 -6.48
C VAL A 52 2.88 2.87 -7.61
N ALA A 53 4.14 2.48 -7.77
CA ALA A 53 5.01 3.01 -8.81
C ALA A 53 4.70 2.40 -10.19
N ARG A 54 4.37 1.11 -10.26
CA ARG A 54 4.09 0.39 -11.52
C ARG A 54 2.67 0.57 -12.08
N CYS A 55 1.74 1.13 -11.29
CA CYS A 55 0.32 1.25 -11.66
C CYS A 55 -0.16 2.71 -11.78
N PRO A 56 0.48 3.57 -12.59
CA PRO A 56 0.21 5.01 -12.58
C PRO A 56 -1.22 5.38 -12.98
N GLU A 57 -1.86 4.59 -13.83
CA GLU A 57 -3.24 4.80 -14.27
C GLU A 57 -4.25 4.60 -13.13
N TYR A 58 -4.05 3.56 -12.33
CA TYR A 58 -4.91 3.29 -11.17
C TYR A 58 -4.66 4.26 -10.03
N ILE A 59 -3.39 4.58 -9.75
CA ILE A 59 -3.07 5.57 -8.71
C ILE A 59 -3.52 6.97 -9.13
N GLY A 60 -3.44 7.31 -10.41
CA GLY A 60 -3.82 8.63 -10.94
C GLY A 60 -2.67 9.64 -10.93
N TRP A 61 -1.42 9.19 -11.11
CA TRP A 61 -0.26 10.09 -11.12
C TRP A 61 -0.35 11.08 -12.29
N ARG A 62 -0.23 12.38 -11.99
CA ARG A 62 -0.17 13.42 -13.02
C ARG A 62 1.25 13.49 -13.60
N LYS A 63 1.36 13.61 -14.93
CA LYS A 63 2.66 13.66 -15.64
C LYS A 63 3.56 14.83 -15.18
N ASN A 64 2.97 15.99 -14.95
CA ASN A 64 3.71 17.23 -14.63
C ASN A 64 3.47 17.65 -13.17
N ALA A 65 3.67 16.73 -12.24
CA ALA A 65 3.57 17.02 -10.82
C ALA A 65 4.68 16.29 -10.06
N ARG A 66 5.14 16.92 -8.98
CA ARG A 66 5.96 16.22 -7.98
C ARG A 66 5.12 15.09 -7.38
N LYS A 67 5.63 13.86 -7.44
CA LYS A 67 4.97 12.69 -6.88
C LYS A 67 5.57 12.42 -5.51
N ILE A 68 4.72 12.38 -4.49
CA ILE A 68 5.11 12.15 -3.10
C ILE A 68 4.34 10.92 -2.62
N VAL A 69 5.06 9.93 -2.14
CA VAL A 69 4.47 8.77 -1.46
C VAL A 69 4.79 8.89 0.02
N LEU A 70 3.76 8.86 0.85
CA LEU A 70 3.90 8.76 2.29
C LEU A 70 3.72 7.30 2.69
N PHE A 71 4.79 6.70 3.19
CA PHE A 71 4.79 5.33 3.63
C PHE A 71 4.72 5.25 5.17
N ALA A 72 3.62 4.73 5.71
CA ALA A 72 3.39 4.61 7.15
C ALA A 72 3.33 3.14 7.58
N THR A 73 4.15 2.76 8.57
CA THR A 73 4.20 1.43 9.19
C THR A 73 4.65 1.56 10.64
N ASP A 74 4.26 0.61 11.49
CA ASP A 74 4.79 0.38 12.83
C ASP A 74 5.67 -0.87 12.92
N GLY A 75 5.78 -1.65 11.84
CA GLY A 75 6.62 -2.83 11.70
C GLY A 75 7.82 -2.64 10.75
N GLY A 76 8.70 -3.65 10.73
CA GLY A 76 9.76 -3.75 9.73
C GLY A 76 9.23 -4.11 8.35
N PHE A 77 10.12 -4.47 7.43
CA PHE A 77 9.74 -4.90 6.08
C PHE A 77 10.36 -6.24 5.74
N HIS A 78 9.65 -7.04 4.97
CA HIS A 78 10.25 -8.15 4.26
C HIS A 78 11.14 -7.68 3.10
N LEU A 79 12.18 -8.45 2.84
CA LEU A 79 13.15 -8.20 1.77
C LEU A 79 13.23 -9.38 0.80
N ALA A 80 13.73 -9.13 -0.40
CA ALA A 80 14.05 -10.18 -1.36
C ALA A 80 14.84 -11.32 -0.70
N GLY A 81 14.34 -12.55 -0.86
CA GLY A 81 14.83 -13.77 -0.22
C GLY A 81 13.96 -14.25 0.93
N ASP A 82 13.20 -13.37 1.61
CA ASP A 82 12.35 -13.76 2.75
C ASP A 82 11.19 -14.66 2.30
N GLY A 83 10.66 -14.47 1.09
CA GLY A 83 9.58 -15.27 0.51
C GLY A 83 9.98 -16.73 0.32
N ARG A 84 11.28 -17.05 0.32
CA ARG A 84 11.78 -18.43 0.25
C ARG A 84 11.25 -19.30 1.40
N LEU A 85 11.01 -18.72 2.58
CA LEU A 85 10.41 -19.44 3.72
C LEU A 85 8.98 -19.92 3.42
N ALA A 86 8.26 -19.22 2.55
CA ALA A 86 6.93 -19.57 2.05
C ALA A 86 6.96 -20.30 0.69
N GLY A 87 8.15 -20.67 0.19
CA GLY A 87 8.31 -21.31 -1.13
C GLY A 87 8.22 -20.34 -2.32
N LEU A 88 8.19 -19.03 -2.06
CA LEU A 88 8.13 -17.98 -3.08
C LEU A 88 9.56 -17.65 -3.52
N ILE A 89 9.93 -18.10 -4.72
CA ILE A 89 11.30 -17.96 -5.26
C ILE A 89 11.35 -17.15 -6.56
N LYS A 90 10.20 -16.79 -7.12
CA LYS A 90 10.12 -15.98 -8.33
C LYS A 90 10.27 -14.51 -7.95
N PRO A 91 11.06 -13.71 -8.68
CA PRO A 91 11.14 -12.28 -8.41
C PRO A 91 9.78 -11.59 -8.65
N PRO A 92 9.55 -10.40 -8.05
CA PRO A 92 8.31 -9.66 -8.23
C PRO A 92 8.13 -9.19 -9.69
N PRO A 93 6.88 -9.07 -10.15
CA PRO A 93 6.56 -8.80 -11.55
C PRO A 93 6.83 -7.35 -11.93
N LYS A 94 7.55 -7.12 -13.04
CA LYS A 94 7.97 -5.77 -13.50
C LYS A 94 6.83 -4.86 -13.98
N THR A 95 5.61 -5.35 -14.06
CA THR A 95 4.42 -4.63 -14.56
C THR A 95 3.36 -4.52 -13.47
N CYS A 96 2.43 -3.59 -13.64
CA CYS A 96 1.26 -3.46 -12.77
C CYS A 96 0.49 -4.78 -12.67
N GLN A 97 0.17 -5.22 -11.45
CA GLN A 97 -0.60 -6.44 -11.20
C GLN A 97 -1.98 -6.18 -10.58
N LEU A 98 -2.38 -4.91 -10.46
CA LEU A 98 -3.66 -4.59 -9.85
C LEU A 98 -4.81 -5.03 -10.74
N THR A 99 -5.68 -5.86 -10.17
CA THR A 99 -6.90 -6.35 -10.82
C THR A 99 -8.08 -6.22 -9.86
N PHE A 100 -9.30 -6.21 -10.41
CA PHE A 100 -10.50 -6.14 -9.60
C PHE A 100 -10.95 -7.54 -9.20
N GLU A 101 -11.11 -7.78 -7.90
CA GLU A 101 -11.80 -8.97 -7.38
C GLU A 101 -12.97 -8.61 -6.50
N SER A 102 -13.86 -9.59 -6.29
CA SER A 102 -15.04 -9.41 -5.43
C SER A 102 -14.63 -9.43 -3.96
N ASP A 103 -15.26 -8.57 -3.15
CA ASP A 103 -15.05 -8.60 -1.71
C ASP A 103 -15.58 -9.92 -1.13
N ARG A 104 -14.85 -10.47 -0.16
CA ARG A 104 -15.17 -11.77 0.44
C ARG A 104 -16.49 -11.74 1.21
N PHE A 105 -16.79 -10.63 1.89
CA PHE A 105 -17.97 -10.49 2.73
C PHE A 105 -19.17 -9.97 1.93
N ASN A 106 -18.92 -9.19 0.89
CA ASN A 106 -19.95 -8.66 0.00
C ASN A 106 -19.54 -8.82 -1.47
N LYS A 107 -19.99 -9.92 -2.10
CA LYS A 107 -19.67 -10.24 -3.50
C LYS A 107 -20.18 -9.20 -4.51
N SER A 108 -21.10 -8.31 -4.12
CA SER A 108 -21.54 -7.20 -4.97
C SER A 108 -20.54 -6.04 -5.00
N LEU A 109 -19.62 -5.98 -4.03
CA LEU A 109 -18.51 -5.04 -4.03
C LEU A 109 -17.30 -5.66 -4.71
N LYS A 110 -16.55 -4.82 -5.44
CA LYS A 110 -15.24 -5.16 -5.97
C LYS A 110 -14.20 -4.19 -5.45
N TYR A 111 -12.98 -4.67 -5.26
CA TYR A 111 -11.84 -3.86 -4.88
C TYR A 111 -10.67 -4.14 -5.81
N LEU A 112 -9.81 -3.14 -5.95
CA LEU A 112 -8.59 -3.23 -6.75
C LEU A 112 -7.44 -3.63 -5.83
N GLY A 113 -6.77 -4.74 -6.11
CA GLY A 113 -5.67 -5.22 -5.28
C GLY A 113 -4.66 -6.05 -6.05
N TRP A 114 -3.56 -6.40 -5.39
CA TRP A 114 -2.59 -7.35 -5.94
C TRP A 114 -2.92 -8.75 -5.42
N HIS A 115 -3.67 -9.51 -6.22
CA HIS A 115 -4.29 -10.77 -5.78
C HIS A 115 -3.40 -12.01 -5.96
N ASN A 116 -2.46 -11.96 -6.90
CA ASN A 116 -1.48 -13.02 -7.16
C ASN A 116 -0.13 -12.78 -6.48
N SER A 117 -0.11 -12.00 -5.39
CA SER A 117 1.14 -11.69 -4.67
C SER A 117 1.77 -12.93 -4.03
N VAL A 118 0.99 -13.97 -3.77
CA VAL A 118 1.44 -15.27 -3.25
C VAL A 118 2.21 -16.12 -4.27
N GLU A 119 2.54 -15.58 -5.45
CA GLU A 119 3.30 -16.29 -6.49
C GLU A 119 4.75 -15.81 -6.59
N THR A 120 5.10 -14.70 -5.94
CA THR A 120 6.40 -14.03 -6.06
C THR A 120 6.99 -13.67 -4.70
N ASP A 121 8.30 -13.62 -4.65
CA ASP A 121 9.09 -13.09 -3.53
C ASP A 121 8.99 -11.56 -3.46
N TYR A 122 9.38 -11.03 -2.31
CA TYR A 122 9.44 -9.59 -2.02
C TYR A 122 10.48 -8.88 -2.91
N PRO A 123 10.30 -7.58 -3.21
CA PRO A 123 11.31 -6.81 -3.93
C PRO A 123 12.54 -6.55 -3.09
N SER A 124 13.67 -6.40 -3.77
CA SER A 124 14.86 -5.82 -3.17
C SER A 124 14.70 -4.31 -2.98
N VAL A 125 15.42 -3.73 -2.01
CA VAL A 125 15.48 -2.27 -1.83
C VAL A 125 15.93 -1.57 -3.12
N GLY A 126 16.87 -2.18 -3.85
CA GLY A 126 17.35 -1.67 -5.13
C GLY A 126 16.24 -1.60 -6.20
N GLU A 127 15.38 -2.61 -6.30
CA GLU A 127 14.27 -2.60 -7.26
C GLU A 127 13.26 -1.49 -6.94
N VAL A 128 12.94 -1.26 -5.66
CA VAL A 128 12.05 -0.15 -5.27
C VAL A 128 12.71 1.19 -5.59
N LEU A 129 13.97 1.37 -5.18
CA LEU A 129 14.72 2.62 -5.44
C LEU A 129 14.85 2.93 -6.93
N LEU A 130 15.05 1.94 -7.79
CA LEU A 130 15.15 2.16 -9.23
C LEU A 130 13.86 2.76 -9.81
N VAL A 131 12.69 2.29 -9.38
CA VAL A 131 11.42 2.86 -9.85
C VAL A 131 11.17 4.25 -9.25
N GLU A 132 11.59 4.47 -8.00
CA GLU A 132 11.50 5.76 -7.33
C GLU A 132 12.37 6.83 -8.00
N LEU A 133 13.64 6.51 -8.33
CA LEU A 133 14.60 7.46 -8.91
C LEU A 133 14.22 7.94 -10.32
N GLU A 134 13.37 7.21 -11.04
CA GLU A 134 12.89 7.61 -12.37
C GLU A 134 11.66 8.53 -12.31
N GLU A 135 10.83 8.44 -11.26
CA GLU A 135 9.46 8.99 -11.31
C GLU A 135 8.99 9.73 -10.04
N PHE A 136 9.66 9.61 -8.89
CA PHE A 136 9.14 10.00 -7.58
C PHE A 136 10.17 10.73 -6.69
N GLU A 137 9.68 11.59 -5.79
CA GLU A 137 10.44 12.03 -4.63
C GLU A 137 9.86 11.32 -3.39
N LEU A 138 10.41 10.16 -3.04
CA LEU A 138 9.92 9.40 -1.89
C LEU A 138 10.19 10.16 -0.58
N GLY A 139 9.10 10.55 0.10
CA GLY A 139 9.15 11.06 1.47
C GLY A 139 8.84 9.94 2.45
N PHE A 140 9.86 9.29 3.01
CA PHE A 140 9.64 8.33 4.09
C PHE A 140 9.11 9.07 5.33
N LEU A 141 7.82 8.90 5.64
CA LEU A 141 7.25 9.27 6.93
C LEU A 141 7.03 8.01 7.76
N ILE A 142 8.11 7.50 8.37
CA ILE A 142 8.04 6.39 9.32
C ILE A 142 7.22 6.86 10.53
N LEU A 143 5.97 6.44 10.60
CA LEU A 143 5.11 6.71 11.75
C LEU A 143 5.44 5.77 12.89
N LEU A 144 6.37 6.20 13.75
CA LEU A 144 6.52 5.58 15.06
C LEU A 144 5.25 5.86 15.90
N ASN A 145 4.40 4.84 16.00
CA ASN A 145 3.37 4.63 17.01
C ASN A 145 2.26 5.71 17.10
N ARG A 146 1.32 5.71 16.14
CA ARG A 146 -0.16 5.81 16.36
C ARG A 146 -0.90 6.26 15.09
N TYR A 147 -1.98 5.54 14.76
CA TYR A 147 -2.93 5.84 13.69
C TYR A 147 -3.51 7.26 13.80
N ASP A 148 -3.78 7.73 15.02
CA ASP A 148 -4.34 9.06 15.31
C ASP A 148 -3.45 10.19 14.79
N ARG A 149 -2.13 9.98 14.70
CA ARG A 149 -1.18 10.99 14.19
C ARG A 149 -1.04 11.00 12.68
N PHE A 150 -1.59 10.02 11.96
CA PHE A 150 -1.52 9.98 10.49
C PHE A 150 -2.33 11.12 9.87
N LEU A 151 -3.59 11.32 10.31
CA LEU A 151 -4.44 12.41 9.81
C LEU A 151 -3.88 13.79 10.20
N ASP A 152 -3.36 13.94 11.42
CA ASP A 152 -2.73 15.19 11.86
C ASP A 152 -1.45 15.50 11.06
N LEU A 153 -0.63 14.50 10.75
CA LEU A 153 0.57 14.69 9.92
C LEU A 153 0.22 15.00 8.47
N LEU A 154 -0.80 14.34 7.90
CA LEU A 154 -1.31 14.69 6.58
C LEU A 154 -1.81 16.13 6.55
N TYR A 155 -2.54 16.57 7.57
CA TYR A 155 -3.00 17.95 7.69
C TYR A 155 -1.83 18.94 7.81
N GLN A 156 -0.84 18.66 8.65
CA GLN A 156 0.34 19.52 8.81
C GLN A 156 1.21 19.59 7.56
N TYR A 157 1.39 18.49 6.83
CA TYR A 157 2.31 18.42 5.69
C TYR A 157 1.71 18.97 4.39
N PHE A 158 0.40 18.79 4.17
CA PHE A 158 -0.25 19.20 2.91
C PHE A 158 -1.08 20.48 2.99
N TYR A 159 -1.55 20.88 4.19
CA TYR A 159 -2.52 21.98 4.32
C TYR A 159 -2.02 23.16 5.15
N ARG A 160 -0.76 23.13 5.62
CA ARG A 160 -0.10 24.25 6.32
C ARG A 160 0.98 24.96 5.48
N LEU A 161 0.88 24.85 4.15
CA LEU A 161 1.62 25.65 3.18
C LEU A 161 0.72 26.72 2.56
#